data_AF-A0A379TQ40-F1
#
_entry.id   AF-A0A379TQ40-F1
#
_cell.length_a   1.000
_cell.length_b   1.000
_cell.length_c   1.000
_cell.angle_alpha   90.00
_cell.angle_beta   90.00
_cell.angle_gamma   90.00
#
_symmetry.space_group_name_H-M   'P 1'
#
loop_
_entity.id
_entity.type
_entity.pdbx_description
1 polymer ?
#
loop_
_entity_poly.entity_id
_entity_poly.type
_entity_poly.pdbx_seq_one_letter_code
_entity_poly.pdbx_strand_id
1 'polypeptide(L)'
;MTNWPNPFIEQRADPFILRDGSDYYFIASVPEYDRLEIRRADSLQGLRAAEPVVVWRKPKTGPMSELIWAPEMHRINGKWYLYFAAAHTQALDKMNMFQHRMFALECADADPLTGVWTEKRPG
;
A
#
# COMPACT_ATOMS: atom_id res chain seq x y z
N MET A 1 -23.22 -12.75 -17.43
CA MET A 1 -22.39 -12.99 -16.25
C MET A 1 -21.16 -12.12 -16.35
N THR A 2 -20.83 -11.39 -15.30
CA THR A 2 -19.61 -10.58 -15.25
C THR A 2 -18.40 -11.50 -15.16
N ASN A 3 -17.47 -11.41 -16.11
CA ASN A 3 -16.25 -12.23 -16.12
C ASN A 3 -15.22 -11.64 -15.15
N TRP A 4 -14.76 -12.46 -14.21
CA TRP A 4 -13.72 -12.12 -13.24
C TRP A 4 -12.48 -12.96 -13.52
N PRO A 5 -11.56 -12.45 -14.36
CA PRO A 5 -10.37 -13.20 -14.73
C PRO A 5 -9.48 -13.42 -13.50
N ASN A 6 -8.87 -14.60 -13.45
CA ASN A 6 -7.89 -14.98 -12.45
C ASN A 6 -6.61 -15.41 -13.20
N PRO A 7 -5.46 -14.75 -13.00
CA PRO A 7 -5.21 -13.65 -12.05
C PRO A 7 -5.96 -12.36 -12.40
N PHE A 8 -6.40 -11.63 -11.37
CA PHE A 8 -7.12 -10.38 -11.54
C PHE A 8 -6.17 -9.24 -11.91
N ILE A 9 -5.13 -9.05 -11.09
CA ILE A 9 -3.97 -8.18 -11.33
C ILE A 9 -2.74 -9.04 -11.06
N GLU A 10 -1.89 -9.21 -12.07
CA GLU A 10 -0.71 -10.05 -11.97
C GLU A 10 0.37 -9.45 -11.06
N GLN A 11 1.18 -10.32 -10.46
CA GLN A 11 2.35 -9.95 -9.66
C GLN A 11 2.03 -8.94 -8.55
N ARG A 12 0.89 -9.12 -7.89
CA ARG A 12 0.50 -8.37 -6.70
C ARG A 12 0.09 -9.36 -5.62
N ALA A 13 0.83 -9.37 -4.53
CA ALA A 13 0.51 -10.16 -3.34
C ALA A 13 -0.22 -9.27 -2.32
N ASP A 14 -0.92 -9.90 -1.38
CA ASP A 14 -1.61 -9.18 -0.30
C ASP A 14 -2.57 -8.09 -0.80
N PRO A 15 -3.49 -8.41 -1.74
CA PRO A 15 -4.33 -7.41 -2.37
C PRO A 15 -5.35 -6.83 -1.38
N PHE A 16 -5.43 -5.50 -1.33
CA PHE A 16 -6.47 -4.78 -0.60
C PHE A 16 -7.22 -3.85 -1.56
N ILE A 17 -8.55 -3.89 -1.51
CA ILE A 17 -9.43 -3.01 -2.29
C ILE A 17 -10.37 -2.27 -1.34
N LEU A 18 -10.34 -0.94 -1.41
CA LEU A 18 -11.33 -0.06 -0.77
C LEU A 18 -12.25 0.52 -1.82
N ARG A 19 -13.55 0.60 -1.52
CA ARG A 19 -14.47 1.48 -2.25
C ARG A 19 -14.73 2.73 -1.40
N ASP A 20 -14.53 3.91 -1.98
CA ASP A 20 -14.86 5.20 -1.37
C ASP A 20 -15.59 6.06 -2.42
N GLY A 21 -16.87 6.36 -2.15
CA GLY A 21 -17.75 7.00 -3.14
C GLY A 21 -17.97 6.16 -4.40
N SER A 22 -17.70 6.75 -5.57
CA SER A 22 -17.77 6.07 -6.87
C SER A 22 -16.53 5.24 -7.19
N ASP A 23 -15.44 5.44 -6.46
CA ASP A 23 -14.13 4.95 -6.87
C ASP A 23 -13.72 3.72 -6.05
N TYR A 24 -12.98 2.85 -6.72
CA TYR A 24 -12.25 1.74 -6.14
C TYR A 24 -10.76 2.10 -6.10
N TYR A 25 -10.13 1.78 -4.99
CA TYR A 25 -8.71 1.95 -4.74
C TYR A 25 -8.10 0.58 -4.47
N PHE A 26 -7.06 0.24 -5.21
CA PHE A 26 -6.32 -1.00 -5.05
C PHE A 26 -4.89 -0.69 -4.61
N ILE A 27 -4.45 -1.43 -3.60
CA ILE A 27 -3.07 -1.41 -3.11
C ILE A 27 -2.67 -2.83 -2.74
N ALA A 28 -1.38 -3.15 -2.90
CA ALA A 28 -0.85 -4.49 -2.71
C ALA A 28 0.67 -4.46 -2.53
N SER A 29 1.25 -5.57 -2.09
CA SER A 29 2.69 -5.79 -2.13
C SER A 29 3.15 -5.90 -3.60
N VAL A 30 4.11 -5.04 -3.99
CA VAL A 30 4.83 -5.17 -5.26
C VAL A 30 5.98 -6.19 -5.11
N PRO A 31 6.39 -6.87 -6.19
CA PRO A 31 7.45 -7.89 -6.11
C PRO A 31 8.78 -7.38 -5.57
N GLU A 32 9.09 -6.09 -5.79
CA GLU A 32 10.33 -5.47 -5.31
C GLU A 32 10.29 -5.12 -3.81
N TYR A 33 9.11 -5.15 -3.18
CA TYR A 33 8.87 -4.76 -1.80
C TYR A 33 9.51 -3.40 -1.43
N ASP A 34 9.42 -2.41 -2.33
CA ASP A 34 10.19 -1.15 -2.23
C ASP A 34 9.36 0.14 -2.10
N ARG A 35 8.04 0.04 -2.28
CA ARG A 35 7.15 1.19 -2.40
C ARG A 35 5.70 0.83 -2.09
N LEU A 36 4.91 1.87 -1.92
CA LEU A 36 3.45 1.81 -1.88
C LEU A 36 2.91 2.45 -3.16
N GLU A 37 2.13 1.70 -3.92
CA GLU A 37 1.50 2.18 -5.16
C GLU A 37 -0.01 1.94 -5.15
N ILE A 38 -0.78 2.94 -5.55
CA ILE A 38 -2.25 2.90 -5.55
C ILE A 38 -2.74 2.94 -6.98
N ARG A 39 -3.70 2.07 -7.31
CA ARG A 39 -4.52 2.18 -8.52
C ARG A 39 -5.91 2.68 -8.16
N ARG A 40 -6.48 3.57 -8.98
CA ARG A 40 -7.87 4.06 -8.84
C ARG A 40 -8.66 3.80 -10.11
N ALA A 41 -9.89 3.35 -9.97
CA ALA A 41 -10.85 3.23 -11.08
C ALA A 41 -12.30 3.36 -10.57
N ASP A 42 -13.22 3.74 -11.44
CA ASP A 42 -14.67 3.82 -11.16
C ASP A 42 -15.37 2.44 -11.11
N SER A 43 -14.63 1.37 -11.40
CA SER A 43 -15.11 -0.01 -11.45
C SER A 43 -14.00 -0.97 -11.06
N LEU A 44 -14.38 -2.13 -10.51
CA LEU A 44 -13.42 -3.19 -10.18
C LEU A 44 -12.62 -3.60 -11.42
N GLN A 45 -13.26 -3.81 -12.56
CA GLN A 45 -12.59 -4.19 -13.81
C GLN A 45 -11.58 -3.14 -14.26
N GLY A 46 -11.89 -1.85 -14.07
CA GLY A 46 -11.00 -0.75 -14.41
C GLY A 46 -9.65 -0.80 -13.68
N LEU A 47 -9.61 -1.34 -12.44
CA LEU A 47 -8.37 -1.48 -11.67
C LEU A 47 -7.29 -2.31 -12.39
N ARG A 48 -7.69 -3.21 -13.28
CA ARG A 48 -6.78 -4.05 -14.06
C ARG A 48 -5.94 -3.24 -15.03
N ALA A 49 -6.54 -2.20 -15.63
CA ALA A 49 -5.92 -1.31 -16.61
C ALA A 49 -5.47 0.03 -16.02
N ALA A 50 -5.89 0.36 -14.79
CA ALA A 50 -5.48 1.57 -14.11
C ALA A 50 -3.97 1.60 -13.85
N GLU A 51 -3.34 2.72 -14.23
CA GLU A 51 -1.92 2.96 -13.98
C GLU A 51 -1.65 3.06 -12.48
N PRO A 52 -0.67 2.32 -11.93
CA PRO A 52 -0.27 2.47 -10.54
C PRO A 52 0.45 3.81 -10.30
N VAL A 53 0.02 4.52 -9.26
CA VAL A 53 0.69 5.75 -8.80
C VAL A 53 1.50 5.43 -7.55
N VAL A 54 2.80 5.63 -7.60
CA VAL A 54 3.69 5.48 -6.43
C VAL A 54 3.50 6.68 -5.52
N VAL A 55 2.96 6.44 -4.32
CA VAL A 55 2.66 7.49 -3.34
C VAL A 55 3.69 7.58 -2.21
N TRP A 56 4.48 6.52 -2.02
CA TRP A 56 5.57 6.50 -1.04
C TRP A 56 6.64 5.48 -1.45
N ARG A 57 7.91 5.77 -1.16
CA ARG A 57 9.06 4.88 -1.39
C ARG A 57 9.86 4.67 -0.10
N LYS A 58 10.40 3.48 0.06
CA LYS A 58 11.26 3.18 1.22
C LYS A 58 12.45 4.15 1.28
N PRO A 59 12.78 4.70 2.47
CA PRO A 59 14.03 5.43 2.64
C PRO A 59 15.23 4.50 2.47
N LYS A 60 16.42 5.07 2.21
CA LYS A 60 17.66 4.28 2.10
C LYS A 60 18.07 3.59 3.40
N THR A 61 17.70 4.16 4.54
CA THR A 61 18.09 3.71 5.88
C THR A 61 16.96 3.96 6.88
N GLY A 62 16.94 3.22 7.98
CA GLY A 62 16.06 3.45 9.11
C GLY A 62 14.94 2.40 9.24
N PRO A 63 13.97 2.61 10.15
CA PRO A 63 12.98 1.59 10.51
C PRO A 63 12.12 1.04 9.36
N MET A 64 11.97 1.80 8.28
CA MET A 64 11.12 1.47 7.13
C MET A 64 11.92 1.23 5.83
N SER A 65 13.23 0.95 5.92
CA SER A 65 14.10 0.95 4.74
C SER A 65 14.15 -0.37 3.96
N GLU A 66 13.48 -1.43 4.40
CA GLU A 66 13.50 -2.74 3.74
C GLU A 66 12.15 -3.46 3.82
N LEU A 67 11.88 -4.30 2.81
CA LEU A 67 10.78 -5.28 2.80
C LEU A 67 9.40 -4.67 3.09
N ILE A 68 8.93 -3.78 2.22
CA ILE A 68 7.63 -3.10 2.34
C ILE A 68 6.49 -4.06 1.99
N TRP A 69 5.69 -4.44 2.98
CA TRP A 69 4.73 -5.54 2.89
C TRP A 69 3.29 -5.14 3.22
N ALA A 70 2.37 -5.82 2.54
CA ALA A 70 0.94 -5.95 2.81
C ALA A 70 0.26 -4.64 3.20
N PRO A 71 0.33 -3.61 2.33
CA PRO A 71 -0.32 -2.35 2.62
C PRO A 71 -1.84 -2.43 2.53
N GLU A 72 -2.53 -1.75 3.44
CA GLU A 72 -3.97 -1.52 3.39
C GLU A 72 -4.29 -0.04 3.44
N MET A 73 -5.31 0.38 2.67
CA MET A 73 -5.75 1.78 2.62
C MET A 73 -7.10 1.97 3.31
N HIS A 74 -7.19 2.95 4.19
CA HIS A 74 -8.40 3.22 4.96
C HIS A 74 -8.76 4.70 4.91
N ARG A 75 -10.06 5.01 4.88
CA ARG A 75 -10.59 6.37 5.06
C ARG A 75 -11.15 6.50 6.48
N ILE A 76 -10.48 7.27 7.33
CA ILE A 76 -10.84 7.42 8.74
C ILE A 76 -10.94 8.92 9.06
N ASN A 77 -12.08 9.36 9.59
CA ASN A 77 -12.33 10.76 9.97
C ASN A 77 -11.96 11.77 8.86
N GLY A 78 -12.29 11.45 7.61
CA GLY A 78 -12.03 12.32 6.46
C GLY A 78 -10.57 12.38 6.00
N LYS A 79 -9.69 11.50 6.51
CA LYS A 79 -8.29 11.38 6.09
C LYS A 79 -7.98 9.98 5.58
N TRP A 80 -6.97 9.88 4.73
CA TRP A 80 -6.47 8.60 4.22
C TRP A 80 -5.35 8.07 5.11
N TYR A 81 -5.37 6.77 5.36
CA TYR A 81 -4.34 6.06 6.10
C TYR A 81 -3.83 4.87 5.29
N LEU A 82 -2.52 4.69 5.24
CA LEU A 82 -1.88 3.46 4.78
C LEU A 82 -1.26 2.75 5.97
N TYR A 83 -1.73 1.55 6.27
CA TYR A 83 -1.10 0.65 7.23
C TYR A 83 -0.27 -0.36 6.45
N PHE A 84 0.98 -0.58 6.87
CA PHE A 84 1.88 -1.52 6.20
C PHE A 84 2.94 -2.01 7.18
N ALA A 85 3.63 -3.09 6.80
CA ALA A 85 4.79 -3.58 7.53
C ALA A 85 6.07 -3.22 6.79
N ALA A 86 7.13 -2.89 7.54
CA ALA A 86 8.47 -2.70 7.00
C ALA A 86 9.52 -3.15 8.02
N ALA A 87 10.73 -3.41 7.55
CA ALA A 87 11.88 -3.72 8.37
C ALA A 87 13.00 -2.70 8.15
N HIS A 88 13.98 -2.69 9.05
CA HIS A 88 15.20 -1.89 8.92
C HIS A 88 16.34 -2.66 8.22
N THR A 89 16.13 -3.96 7.95
CA THR A 89 17.12 -4.87 7.38
C THR A 89 16.42 -6.07 6.74
N GLN A 90 17.08 -6.72 5.79
CA GLN A 90 16.66 -8.02 5.25
C GLN A 90 17.21 -9.20 6.08
N ALA A 91 18.12 -8.93 7.03
CA ALA A 91 18.69 -9.97 7.88
C ALA A 91 17.65 -10.54 8.86
N LEU A 92 17.68 -11.86 9.00
CA LEU A 92 16.90 -12.58 10.00
C LEU A 92 17.50 -12.38 11.40
N ASP A 93 16.65 -12.42 12.42
CA ASP A 93 17.09 -12.41 13.81
C ASP A 93 17.63 -13.78 14.27
N LYS A 94 17.97 -13.89 15.55
CA LYS A 94 18.52 -15.12 16.16
C LYS A 94 17.52 -16.29 16.16
N MET A 95 16.24 -16.01 15.96
CA MET A 95 15.16 -17.01 15.85
C MET A 95 14.81 -17.29 14.39
N ASN A 96 15.63 -16.82 13.44
CA ASN A 96 15.42 -16.99 12.00
C ASN A 96 14.14 -16.30 11.49
N MET A 97 13.78 -15.15 12.09
CA MET A 97 12.58 -14.38 11.74
C MET A 97 12.93 -13.01 11.15
N PHE A 98 12.10 -12.53 10.22
CA PHE A 98 12.16 -11.15 9.76
C PHE A 98 11.77 -10.18 10.88
N GLN A 99 12.36 -8.98 10.83
CA GLN A 99 12.31 -8.00 11.93
C GLN A 99 11.28 -6.89 11.68
N HIS A 100 10.18 -7.20 10.99
CA HIS A 100 9.15 -6.23 10.63
C HIS A 100 8.48 -5.57 11.83
N ARG A 101 8.08 -4.31 11.65
CA ARG A 101 7.16 -3.56 12.51
C ARG A 101 6.06 -2.95 11.66
N MET A 102 4.97 -2.58 12.32
CA MET A 102 3.83 -1.91 11.68
C MET A 102 4.05 -0.41 11.67
N PHE A 103 3.68 0.22 10.55
CA PHE A 103 3.77 1.66 10.34
C PHE A 103 2.47 2.16 9.75
N ALA A 104 2.24 3.47 9.91
CA ALA A 104 1.10 4.16 9.33
C ALA A 104 1.55 5.45 8.65
N LEU A 105 1.05 5.71 7.45
CA LEU A 105 1.11 7.02 6.79
C LEU A 105 -0.28 7.66 6.81
N GLU A 106 -0.33 8.98 6.96
CA GLU A 106 -1.55 9.78 6.84
C GLU A 106 -1.43 10.72 5.63
N CYS A 107 -2.50 10.80 4.85
CA CYS A 107 -2.72 11.85 3.86
C CYS A 107 -4.02 12.60 4.18
N ALA A 108 -3.88 13.90 4.45
CA ALA A 108 -5.00 14.78 4.79
C ALA A 108 -5.68 15.41 3.55
N ASP A 109 -5.05 15.29 2.38
CA ASP A 109 -5.59 15.82 1.14
C ASP A 109 -6.78 14.98 0.65
N ALA A 110 -7.57 15.58 -0.24
CA ALA A 110 -8.76 14.93 -0.80
C ALA A 110 -8.37 13.75 -1.69
N ASP A 111 -7.40 13.92 -2.60
CA ASP A 111 -6.94 12.88 -3.51
C ASP A 111 -5.70 12.15 -2.97
N PRO A 112 -5.79 10.85 -2.62
CA PRO A 112 -4.66 10.10 -2.06
C PRO A 112 -3.55 9.81 -3.07
N LEU A 113 -3.80 9.96 -4.38
CA LEU A 113 -2.82 9.68 -5.43
C LEU A 113 -1.88 10.87 -5.68
N THR A 114 -2.32 12.09 -5.36
CA THR A 114 -1.54 13.32 -5.55
C THR A 114 -1.22 14.04 -4.24
N GLY A 115 -1.88 13.65 -3.16
CA GLY A 115 -1.70 14.24 -1.84
C GLY A 115 -0.39 13.87 -1.15
N VAL A 116 -0.08 14.62 -0.09
CA VAL A 116 1.14 14.44 0.69
C VAL A 116 0.93 13.40 1.80
N TRP A 117 1.74 12.34 1.75
CA TRP A 117 1.77 11.29 2.76
C TRP A 117 2.81 11.60 3.84
N THR A 118 2.39 11.54 5.10
CA THR A 118 3.23 11.83 6.27
C THR A 118 3.27 10.66 7.24
N GLU A 119 4.44 10.38 7.81
CA GLU A 119 4.59 9.33 8.83
C GLU A 119 3.79 9.66 10.08
N LYS A 120 2.94 8.74 10.54
CA LYS A 120 2.32 8.81 11.86
C LYS A 120 3.24 8.15 12.86
N ARG A 121 3.86 8.95 13.72
CA ARG A 121 4.59 8.45 14.88
C ARG A 121 3.64 8.37 16.07
N PRO A 122 3.75 7.36 16.94
CA PRO A 122 3.15 7.43 18.27
C PRO A 122 3.66 8.72 18.93
N GLY A 123 2.74 9.56 19.40
CA GLY A 123 3.05 10.72 20.23
C GLY A 123 3.47 10.32 21.63
#